data_AF-A0A8C2IA92-F1
#
_entry.id   AF-A0A8C2IA92-F1
#
_cell.length_a   1.000
_cell.length_b   1.000
_cell.length_c   1.000
_cell.angle_alpha   90.00
_cell.angle_beta   90.00
_cell.angle_gamma   90.00
#
_symmetry.space_group_name_H-M   'P 1'
#
loop_
_entity.id
_entity.type
_entity.pdbx_description
1 polymer ?
#
loop_
_entity_poly.entity_id
_entity_poly.type
_entity_poly.pdbx_seq_one_letter_code
_entity_poly.pdbx_strand_id
1 'polypeptide(L)'
;MCFSVSLSQVSVNMEKALTLFGQLLNKKHFLLTFIRTLEAQRSFSMRDRGNVASLIMSALQGEMEYATGVLKQLLSDLIDKNLESKNHPKLLLRRTESVAEKMLTNWFTFLLYKFLKECAGEPLFMLYCAIKQQMEKGPIDAITGEARYSLSEDKLIRQQIDYKTLTLHCINPENENAAEVTVKCLNCDTITQVKEKLLDAVFKGTPYSQRPKVGDMDLEWRQGRMARIILQDEDITTKIDNDWKRLNTLAHYQVTAVASPHPLPGYYGNTSTPRCPVTMATPQKVTR
;
A
#
# COMPACT_ATOMS: atom_id res chain seq x y z
N MET A 1 -3.63 -8.89 13.79
CA MET A 1 -4.77 -9.25 12.93
C MET A 1 -5.62 -10.26 13.68
N CYS A 2 -6.61 -9.78 14.44
CA CYS A 2 -7.71 -10.66 14.86
C CYS A 2 -8.68 -10.71 13.69
N PHE A 3 -8.76 -11.85 13.01
CA PHE A 3 -9.90 -12.14 12.16
C PHE A 3 -11.09 -12.37 13.09
N SER A 4 -11.77 -11.28 13.45
CA SER A 4 -13.15 -11.33 13.91
C SER A 4 -14.00 -11.68 12.69
N VAL A 5 -14.08 -12.97 12.38
CA VAL A 5 -15.23 -13.46 11.61
C VAL A 5 -16.42 -13.25 12.53
N SER A 6 -17.31 -12.35 12.16
CA SER A 6 -18.60 -12.24 12.82
C SER A 6 -19.30 -13.60 12.64
N LEU A 7 -19.26 -14.44 13.67
CA LEU A 7 -19.98 -15.72 13.76
C LEU A 7 -21.48 -15.47 13.96
N SER A 8 -22.05 -14.53 13.22
CA SER A 8 -23.50 -14.35 13.16
C SER A 8 -24.10 -15.53 12.39
N GLN A 9 -24.64 -16.48 13.15
CA GLN A 9 -25.47 -17.63 12.74
C GLN A 9 -24.75 -18.84 12.12
N VAL A 10 -23.74 -19.39 12.80
CA VAL A 10 -23.39 -20.80 12.61
C VAL A 10 -24.40 -21.64 13.42
N SER A 11 -25.13 -22.56 12.76
CA SER A 11 -26.06 -23.43 13.47
C SER A 11 -25.30 -24.38 14.41
N VAL A 12 -25.92 -24.77 15.54
CA VAL A 12 -25.32 -25.70 16.53
C VAL A 12 -24.84 -27.00 15.87
N ASN A 13 -25.53 -27.46 14.83
CA ASN A 13 -25.14 -28.66 14.08
C ASN A 13 -23.87 -28.41 13.23
N MET A 14 -23.72 -27.23 12.64
CA MET A 14 -22.53 -26.87 11.86
C MET A 14 -21.30 -26.73 12.76
N GLU A 15 -21.45 -26.13 13.94
CA GLU A 15 -20.36 -26.02 14.92
C GLU A 15 -19.85 -27.41 15.37
N LYS A 16 -20.79 -28.33 15.68
CA LYS A 16 -20.45 -29.72 15.99
C LYS A 16 -19.72 -30.42 14.85
N ALA A 17 -20.20 -30.25 13.61
CA ALA A 17 -19.57 -30.85 12.42
C ALA A 17 -18.15 -30.29 12.19
N LEU A 18 -17.97 -28.98 12.30
CA LEU A 18 -16.66 -28.33 12.16
C LEU A 18 -15.69 -28.74 13.25
N THR A 19 -16.16 -28.94 14.48
CA THR A 19 -15.35 -29.46 15.59
C THR A 19 -14.84 -30.86 15.29
N LEU A 20 -15.73 -31.76 14.85
CA LEU A 20 -15.35 -33.12 14.46
C LEU A 20 -14.40 -33.12 13.26
N PHE A 21 -14.63 -32.24 12.28
CA PHE A 21 -13.72 -32.08 11.14
C PHE A 21 -12.34 -31.58 11.58
N GLY A 22 -12.27 -30.62 12.50
CA GLY A 22 -11.02 -30.17 13.10
C GLY A 22 -10.25 -31.28 13.82
N GLN A 23 -10.96 -32.21 14.49
CA GLN A 23 -10.34 -33.40 15.06
C GLN A 23 -9.75 -34.33 14.00
N LEU A 24 -10.40 -34.48 12.84
CA LEU A 24 -9.87 -35.24 11.71
C LEU A 24 -8.61 -34.58 11.13
N LEU A 25 -8.54 -33.25 11.03
CA LEU A 25 -7.34 -32.54 10.57
C LEU A 25 -6.12 -32.81 11.48
N ASN A 26 -6.34 -33.11 12.76
CA ASN A 26 -5.31 -33.52 13.72
C ASN A 26 -4.93 -35.01 13.65
N LYS A 27 -5.51 -35.77 12.69
CA LYS A 27 -5.07 -37.14 12.40
C LYS A 27 -4.16 -37.11 11.16
N LYS A 28 -2.86 -37.35 11.38
CA LYS A 28 -1.82 -37.28 10.31
C LYS A 28 -2.21 -38.04 9.06
N HIS A 29 -2.69 -39.28 9.22
CA HIS A 29 -3.08 -40.12 8.10
C HIS A 29 -4.26 -39.54 7.31
N PHE A 30 -5.29 -39.02 8.00
CA PHE A 30 -6.41 -38.36 7.35
C PHE A 30 -5.95 -37.13 6.57
N LEU A 31 -5.16 -36.25 7.18
CA LEU A 31 -4.74 -35.00 6.55
C LEU A 31 -3.88 -35.23 5.30
N LEU A 32 -2.93 -36.18 5.36
CA LEU A 32 -2.13 -36.56 4.21
C LEU A 32 -3.01 -37.11 3.07
N THR A 33 -3.92 -38.03 3.39
CA THR A 33 -4.84 -38.61 2.41
C THR A 33 -5.78 -37.56 1.82
N PHE A 34 -6.29 -36.65 2.64
CA PHE A 34 -7.15 -35.55 2.21
C PHE A 34 -6.45 -34.66 1.18
N ILE A 35 -5.23 -34.19 1.48
CA ILE A 35 -4.45 -33.35 0.57
C ILE A 35 -4.15 -34.08 -0.74
N ARG A 36 -3.63 -35.32 -0.66
CA ARG A 36 -3.30 -36.13 -1.85
C ARG A 36 -4.53 -36.37 -2.72
N THR A 37 -5.68 -36.64 -2.12
CA THR A 37 -6.94 -36.88 -2.84
C THR A 37 -7.40 -35.65 -3.59
N LEU A 38 -7.32 -34.47 -2.96
CA LEU A 38 -7.64 -33.19 -3.62
C LEU A 38 -6.70 -32.90 -4.78
N GLU A 39 -5.39 -33.05 -4.57
CA GLU A 39 -4.39 -32.76 -5.61
C GLU A 39 -4.45 -33.70 -6.83
N ALA A 40 -4.95 -34.92 -6.64
CA ALA A 40 -5.17 -35.87 -7.73
C ALA A 40 -6.34 -35.48 -8.65
N GLN A 41 -7.24 -34.58 -8.22
CA GLN A 41 -8.36 -34.14 -9.03
C GLN A 41 -7.90 -33.15 -10.11
N ARG A 42 -8.24 -33.43 -11.37
CA ARG A 42 -7.93 -32.53 -12.51
C ARG A 42 -8.61 -31.17 -12.39
N SER A 43 -9.77 -31.12 -11.74
CA SER A 43 -10.52 -29.89 -11.47
C SER A 43 -9.92 -29.04 -10.35
N PHE A 44 -9.00 -29.58 -9.56
CA PHE A 44 -8.38 -28.84 -8.46
C PHE A 44 -7.32 -27.87 -9.01
N SER A 45 -7.66 -26.58 -9.01
CA SER A 45 -6.86 -25.55 -9.66
C SER A 45 -5.66 -25.12 -8.81
N MET A 46 -4.75 -24.32 -9.39
CA MET A 46 -3.65 -23.71 -8.65
C MET A 46 -4.14 -22.76 -7.55
N ARG A 47 -5.28 -22.10 -7.77
CA ARG A 47 -5.92 -21.25 -6.77
C ARG A 47 -6.43 -22.10 -5.59
N ASP A 48 -7.05 -23.24 -5.87
CA ASP A 48 -7.59 -24.12 -4.83
C ASP A 48 -6.48 -24.73 -3.98
N ARG A 49 -5.38 -25.17 -4.61
CA ARG A 49 -4.16 -25.60 -3.90
C ARG A 49 -3.68 -24.51 -2.94
N GLY A 50 -3.62 -23.27 -3.44
CA GLY A 50 -3.24 -22.09 -2.68
C GLY A 50 -4.13 -21.87 -1.45
N ASN A 51 -5.45 -21.92 -1.65
CA ASN A 51 -6.44 -21.70 -0.61
C ASN A 51 -6.42 -22.80 0.46
N VAL A 52 -6.40 -24.08 0.04
CA VAL A 52 -6.37 -25.23 0.95
C VAL A 52 -5.11 -25.20 1.81
N ALA A 53 -3.94 -24.93 1.21
CA ALA A 53 -2.69 -24.80 1.96
C ALA A 53 -2.75 -23.70 3.03
N SER A 54 -3.30 -22.53 2.70
CA SER A 54 -3.45 -21.42 3.65
C SER A 54 -4.46 -21.73 4.74
N LEU A 55 -5.61 -22.29 4.41
CA LEU A 55 -6.63 -22.67 5.39
C LEU A 55 -6.13 -23.75 6.35
N ILE A 56 -5.46 -24.78 5.85
CA ILE A 56 -4.86 -25.83 6.69
C ILE A 56 -3.80 -25.24 7.61
N MET A 57 -2.89 -24.41 7.09
CA MET A 57 -1.83 -23.80 7.91
C MET A 57 -2.41 -22.85 8.95
N SER A 58 -3.46 -22.08 8.64
CA SER A 58 -4.16 -21.25 9.61
C SER A 58 -4.89 -22.08 10.67
N ALA A 59 -5.58 -23.16 10.27
CA ALA A 59 -6.28 -24.05 11.20
C ALA A 59 -5.31 -24.78 12.15
N LEU A 60 -4.09 -25.07 11.69
CA LEU A 60 -3.05 -25.76 12.46
C LEU A 60 -2.03 -24.79 13.09
N GLN A 61 -2.26 -23.47 13.06
CA GLN A 61 -1.29 -22.49 13.57
C GLN A 61 -0.97 -22.69 15.06
N GLY A 62 -1.93 -23.19 15.86
CA GLY A 62 -1.69 -23.52 17.27
C GLY A 62 -0.83 -24.77 17.50
N GLU A 63 -0.70 -25.63 16.49
CA GLU A 63 -0.09 -26.96 16.55
C GLU A 63 1.07 -27.07 15.55
N MET A 64 1.96 -26.08 15.54
CA MET A 64 3.01 -25.95 14.52
C MET A 64 3.99 -27.13 14.47
N GLU A 65 4.21 -27.83 15.58
CA GLU A 65 5.03 -29.05 15.59
C GLU A 65 4.38 -30.15 14.72
N TYR A 66 3.09 -30.39 14.93
CA TYR A 66 2.30 -31.32 14.11
C TYR A 66 2.25 -30.88 12.64
N ALA A 67 1.96 -29.60 12.37
CA ALA A 67 1.93 -29.05 11.01
C ALA A 67 3.28 -29.24 10.30
N THR A 68 4.39 -29.03 11.00
CA THR A 68 5.75 -29.27 10.48
C THR A 68 5.97 -30.75 10.18
N GLY A 69 5.49 -31.66 11.02
CA GLY A 69 5.54 -33.10 10.79
C GLY A 69 4.77 -33.54 9.54
N VAL A 70 3.60 -32.96 9.28
CA VAL A 70 2.81 -33.20 8.07
C VAL A 70 3.51 -32.62 6.84
N LEU A 71 3.97 -31.36 6.93
CA LEU A 71 4.67 -30.68 5.84
C LEU A 71 5.93 -31.43 5.40
N LYS A 72 6.76 -31.91 6.35
CA LYS A 72 7.94 -32.72 6.03
C LYS A 72 7.59 -33.98 5.24
N GLN A 73 6.49 -34.66 5.60
CA GLN A 73 6.06 -35.84 4.87
C GLN A 73 5.60 -35.49 3.45
N LEU A 74 4.79 -34.45 3.29
CA LEU A 74 4.31 -34.01 1.96
C LEU A 74 5.48 -33.57 1.06
N LEU A 75 6.49 -32.90 1.61
CA LEU A 75 7.69 -32.54 0.87
C LEU A 75 8.53 -33.77 0.50
N SER A 76 8.63 -34.78 1.37
CA SER A 76 9.25 -36.07 1.04
C SER A 76 8.54 -36.73 -0.14
N ASP A 77 7.21 -36.83 -0.09
CA ASP A 77 6.41 -37.40 -1.17
C ASP A 77 6.63 -36.64 -2.49
N LEU A 78 6.77 -35.31 -2.43
CA LEU A 78 7.04 -34.47 -3.60
C LEU A 78 8.44 -34.73 -4.18
N ILE A 79 9.45 -34.90 -3.33
CA ILE A 79 10.81 -35.28 -3.73
C ILE A 79 10.78 -36.64 -4.42
N ASP A 80 10.17 -37.65 -3.79
CA ASP A 80 10.11 -39.01 -4.31
C ASP A 80 9.43 -39.04 -5.68
N LYS A 81 8.26 -38.38 -5.82
CA LYS A 81 7.55 -38.27 -7.09
C LYS A 81 8.37 -37.57 -8.18
N ASN A 82 9.16 -36.56 -7.81
CA ASN A 82 10.02 -35.85 -8.75
C ASN A 82 11.16 -36.74 -9.28
N LEU A 83 11.77 -37.53 -8.38
CA LEU A 83 12.81 -38.49 -8.70
C LEU A 83 12.28 -39.63 -9.57
N GLU A 84 11.11 -40.19 -9.23
CA GLU A 84 10.43 -41.22 -10.02
C GLU A 84 10.10 -40.74 -11.44
N SER A 85 9.67 -39.48 -11.56
CA SER A 85 9.38 -38.84 -12.85
C SER A 85 10.64 -38.52 -13.66
N LYS A 86 11.83 -38.77 -13.13
CA LYS A 86 13.14 -38.42 -13.71
C LYS A 86 13.26 -36.94 -14.08
N ASN A 87 12.58 -36.08 -13.32
CA ASN A 87 12.67 -34.64 -13.51
C ASN A 87 14.03 -34.13 -13.07
N HIS A 88 14.49 -33.04 -13.69
CA HIS A 88 15.78 -32.46 -13.35
C HIS A 88 15.77 -31.92 -11.91
N PRO A 89 16.66 -32.36 -10.99
CA PRO A 89 16.58 -32.01 -9.56
C PRO A 89 16.55 -30.52 -9.26
N LYS A 90 17.28 -29.69 -10.04
CA LYS A 90 17.25 -28.21 -9.89
C LYS A 90 15.91 -27.56 -10.25
N LEU A 91 14.95 -28.31 -10.80
CA LEU A 91 13.60 -27.83 -11.09
C LEU A 91 12.63 -28.11 -9.94
N LEU A 92 12.98 -28.97 -8.98
CA LEU A 92 12.18 -29.22 -7.79
C LEU A 92 12.09 -27.93 -6.94
N LEU A 93 10.89 -27.60 -6.44
CA LEU A 93 10.59 -26.35 -5.71
C LEU A 93 10.84 -25.06 -6.51
N ARG A 94 11.08 -25.13 -7.83
CA ARG A 94 11.29 -23.94 -8.68
C ARG A 94 10.01 -23.11 -8.84
N ARG A 95 8.86 -23.76 -8.79
CA ARG A 95 7.54 -23.14 -8.92
C ARG A 95 6.65 -23.64 -7.80
N THR A 96 5.76 -22.80 -7.30
CA THR A 96 4.81 -23.19 -6.25
C THR A 96 3.58 -23.81 -6.91
N GLU A 97 3.61 -25.11 -7.19
CA GLU A 97 2.55 -25.81 -7.94
C GLU A 97 1.81 -26.87 -7.12
N SER A 98 2.27 -27.18 -5.91
CA SER A 98 1.62 -28.10 -4.97
C SER A 98 1.11 -27.41 -3.70
N VAL A 99 0.18 -28.08 -3.02
CA VAL A 99 -0.28 -27.72 -1.67
C VAL A 99 0.91 -27.71 -0.71
N ALA A 100 1.82 -28.68 -0.81
CA ALA A 100 3.00 -28.80 0.04
C ALA A 100 3.92 -27.56 -0.07
N GLU A 101 4.22 -27.11 -1.30
CA GLU A 101 5.04 -25.92 -1.54
C GLU A 101 4.39 -24.64 -1.03
N LYS A 102 3.06 -24.52 -1.15
CA LYS A 102 2.34 -23.38 -0.58
C LYS A 102 2.32 -23.44 0.94
N MET A 103 2.11 -24.61 1.53
CA MET A 103 2.21 -24.82 2.98
C MET A 103 3.62 -24.44 3.49
N LEU A 104 4.67 -24.77 2.75
CA LEU A 104 6.05 -24.38 3.07
C LEU A 104 6.21 -22.84 3.07
N THR A 105 5.65 -22.15 2.09
CA THR A 105 5.64 -20.67 2.05
C THR A 105 4.93 -20.07 3.28
N ASN A 106 3.78 -20.64 3.65
CA ASN A 106 3.03 -20.20 4.82
C ASN A 106 3.76 -20.52 6.14
N TRP A 107 4.41 -21.68 6.22
CA TRP A 107 5.24 -22.08 7.36
C TRP A 107 6.39 -21.09 7.57
N PHE A 108 7.11 -20.72 6.50
CA PHE A 108 8.12 -19.65 6.58
C PHE A 108 7.51 -18.32 7.01
N THR A 109 6.32 -17.98 6.51
CA THR A 109 5.65 -16.72 6.87
C THR A 109 5.37 -16.63 8.37
N PHE A 110 4.88 -17.70 9.00
CA PHE A 110 4.66 -17.73 10.45
C PHE A 110 5.96 -17.63 11.24
N LEU A 111 6.97 -18.41 10.87
CA LEU A 111 8.21 -18.49 11.64
C LEU A 111 9.14 -17.29 11.44
N LEU A 112 9.13 -16.67 10.25
CA LEU A 112 9.95 -15.51 9.94
C LEU A 112 9.30 -14.18 10.36
N TYR A 113 8.06 -14.18 10.86
CA TYR A 113 7.42 -12.95 11.33
C TYR A 113 8.22 -12.26 12.44
N LYS A 114 8.76 -13.02 13.40
CA LYS A 114 9.61 -12.48 14.46
C LYS A 114 10.89 -11.87 13.91
N PHE A 115 11.56 -12.57 12.99
CA PHE A 115 12.75 -12.06 12.29
C PHE A 115 12.45 -10.78 11.48
N LEU A 116 11.29 -10.71 10.82
CA LEU A 116 10.85 -9.49 10.16
C LEU A 116 10.64 -8.36 11.18
N LYS A 117 9.96 -8.63 12.29
CA LYS A 117 9.69 -7.61 13.31
C LYS A 117 10.96 -7.08 13.99
N GLU A 118 11.94 -7.95 14.24
CA GLU A 118 13.11 -7.64 15.08
C GLU A 118 14.37 -7.32 14.28
N CYS A 119 14.46 -7.70 13.01
CA CYS A 119 15.69 -7.56 12.22
C CYS A 119 15.44 -6.98 10.82
N ALA A 120 14.60 -7.63 10.00
CA ALA A 120 14.49 -7.29 8.58
C ALA A 120 13.47 -6.19 8.25
N GLY A 121 12.57 -5.86 9.19
CA GLY A 121 11.44 -4.96 8.96
C GLY A 121 11.87 -3.50 8.85
N GLU A 122 12.76 -3.04 9.72
CA GLU A 122 13.32 -1.68 9.66
C GLU A 122 14.07 -1.42 8.34
N PRO A 123 15.07 -2.23 7.92
CA PRO A 123 15.77 -1.97 6.66
C PRO A 123 14.84 -2.10 5.45
N LEU A 124 13.87 -3.01 5.46
CA LEU A 124 12.87 -3.12 4.40
C LEU A 124 12.00 -1.87 4.32
N PHE A 125 11.54 -1.36 5.46
CA PHE A 125 10.75 -0.14 5.52
C PHE A 125 11.56 1.11 5.14
N MET A 126 12.82 1.18 5.55
CA MET A 126 13.73 2.25 5.16
C MET A 126 14.01 2.26 3.66
N LEU A 127 14.15 1.08 3.05
CA LEU A 127 14.29 0.95 1.60
C LEU A 127 13.02 1.44 0.88
N TYR A 128 11.82 1.04 1.33
CA TYR A 128 10.57 1.56 0.81
C TYR A 128 10.50 3.09 0.91
N CYS A 129 10.84 3.66 2.06
CA CYS A 129 10.88 5.11 2.27
C CYS A 129 11.90 5.79 1.34
N ALA A 130 13.08 5.21 1.16
CA ALA A 130 14.13 5.75 0.30
C ALA A 130 13.71 5.74 -1.18
N ILE A 131 13.09 4.65 -1.65
CA ILE A 131 12.55 4.55 -3.01
C ILE A 131 11.48 5.62 -3.21
N LYS A 132 10.48 5.68 -2.32
CA LYS A 132 9.38 6.65 -2.40
C LYS A 132 9.90 8.09 -2.45
N GLN A 133 10.77 8.47 -1.51
CA GLN A 133 11.38 9.80 -1.48
C GLN A 133 12.21 10.10 -2.72
N GLN A 134 12.92 9.11 -3.27
CA GLN A 134 13.72 9.30 -4.48
C GLN A 134 12.84 9.47 -5.73
N MET A 135 11.72 8.73 -5.83
CA MET A 135 10.75 8.92 -6.93
C MET A 135 10.16 10.33 -6.89
N GLU A 136 9.72 10.79 -5.71
CA GLU A 136 9.01 12.06 -5.53
C GLU A 136 9.87 13.32 -5.73
N LYS A 137 11.19 13.19 -5.86
CA LYS A 137 12.10 14.29 -6.22
C LYS A 137 12.00 14.72 -7.69
N GLY A 138 11.41 13.88 -8.54
CA GLY A 138 11.23 14.14 -9.96
C GLY A 138 9.77 13.99 -10.39
N PRO A 139 9.43 14.43 -11.60
CA PRO A 139 8.08 14.26 -12.14
C PRO A 139 7.65 12.81 -12.14
N ILE A 140 6.39 12.58 -11.74
CA ILE A 140 5.68 11.30 -11.84
C ILE A 140 4.40 11.59 -12.60
N ASP A 141 4.19 10.91 -13.73
CA ASP A 141 2.97 11.05 -14.51
C ASP A 141 1.82 10.31 -13.82
N ALA A 142 0.76 11.05 -13.49
CA ALA A 142 -0.36 10.53 -12.69
C ALA A 142 -1.23 9.50 -13.43
N ILE A 143 -1.15 9.42 -14.76
CA ILE A 143 -1.96 8.52 -15.58
C ILE A 143 -1.22 7.21 -15.86
N THR A 144 0.03 7.30 -16.32
CA THR A 144 0.86 6.18 -16.76
C THR A 144 1.68 5.56 -15.62
N GLY A 145 1.93 6.33 -14.55
CA GLY A 145 2.83 5.97 -13.46
C GLY A 145 4.31 5.99 -13.84
N GLU A 146 4.67 6.58 -14.98
CA GLU A 146 6.07 6.79 -15.35
C GLU A 146 6.71 7.85 -14.44
N ALA A 147 7.98 7.67 -14.08
CA ALA A 147 8.69 8.58 -13.19
C ALA A 147 10.09 8.92 -13.74
N ARG A 148 10.56 10.14 -13.49
CA ARG A 148 11.89 10.61 -13.90
C ARG A 148 13.04 9.80 -13.30
N TYR A 149 12.85 9.29 -12.08
CA TYR A 149 13.86 8.55 -11.32
C TYR A 149 13.54 7.06 -11.18
N SER A 150 12.63 6.52 -12.01
CA SER A 150 12.23 5.11 -11.96
C SER A 150 13.43 4.15 -11.98
N LEU A 151 13.37 3.11 -11.15
CA LEU A 151 14.30 1.97 -11.19
C LEU A 151 13.93 0.95 -12.29
N SER A 152 12.73 1.05 -12.85
CA SER A 152 12.26 0.23 -13.97
C SER A 152 12.37 1.02 -15.28
N GLU A 153 13.05 0.43 -16.27
CA GLU A 153 13.22 1.05 -17.59
C GLU A 153 11.87 1.30 -18.29
N ASP A 154 10.91 0.38 -18.15
CA ASP A 154 9.57 0.48 -18.72
C ASP A 154 8.72 1.59 -18.08
N LYS A 155 9.16 2.12 -16.94
CA LYS A 155 8.48 3.20 -16.21
C LYS A 155 9.30 4.49 -16.17
N LEU A 156 10.32 4.61 -17.02
CA LEU A 156 11.15 5.80 -17.08
C LEU A 156 10.54 6.85 -18.02
N ILE A 157 10.32 8.07 -17.52
CA ILE A 157 9.96 9.20 -18.38
C ILE A 157 11.15 9.50 -19.30
N ARG A 158 10.96 9.34 -20.61
CA ARG A 158 11.97 9.64 -21.64
C ARG A 158 11.88 11.06 -22.19
N GLN A 159 10.76 11.73 -21.96
CA GLN A 159 10.52 13.10 -22.39
C GLN A 159 11.28 14.10 -21.49
N GLN A 160 11.75 15.19 -22.08
CA GLN A 160 12.28 16.31 -21.31
C GLN A 160 11.10 17.09 -20.69
N ILE A 161 11.03 17.10 -19.36
CA ILE A 161 10.02 17.84 -18.60
C ILE A 161 10.74 18.84 -17.72
N ASP A 162 10.52 20.12 -17.95
CA ASP A 162 11.00 21.17 -17.06
C ASP A 162 10.10 21.27 -15.84
N TYR A 163 10.71 21.24 -14.65
CA TYR A 163 9.99 21.32 -13.39
C TYR A 163 10.76 22.15 -12.36
N LYS A 164 10.03 22.68 -11.38
CA LYS A 164 10.55 23.49 -10.27
C LYS A 164 10.04 22.91 -8.96
N THR A 165 10.91 22.83 -7.96
CA THR A 165 10.51 22.49 -6.60
C THR A 165 9.82 23.70 -5.94
N LEU A 166 8.65 23.45 -5.36
CA LEU A 166 7.86 24.39 -4.58
C LEU A 166 7.84 23.92 -3.12
N THR A 167 7.85 24.87 -2.18
CA THR A 167 7.73 24.59 -0.75
C THR A 167 6.38 25.07 -0.28
N LEU A 168 5.51 24.13 0.12
CA LEU A 168 4.18 24.40 0.65
C LEU A 168 4.19 24.33 2.18
N HIS A 169 3.39 25.19 2.81
CA HIS A 169 3.22 25.27 4.26
C HIS A 169 1.80 24.83 4.60
N CYS A 170 1.65 23.60 5.08
CA CYS A 170 0.35 23.04 5.43
C CYS A 170 -0.06 23.45 6.85
N ILE A 171 -1.20 24.12 6.95
CA ILE A 171 -1.84 24.48 8.23
C ILE A 171 -2.78 23.34 8.63
N ASN A 172 -2.77 22.98 9.92
CA ASN A 172 -3.70 21.98 10.45
C ASN A 172 -5.13 22.54 10.47
N PRO A 173 -6.12 21.90 9.81
CA PRO A 173 -7.50 22.38 9.77
C PRO A 173 -8.18 22.40 11.16
N GLU A 174 -7.78 21.52 12.08
CA GLU A 174 -8.40 21.42 13.41
C GLU A 174 -7.77 22.39 14.43
N ASN A 175 -6.57 22.90 14.14
CA ASN A 175 -5.86 23.83 15.00
C ASN A 175 -4.98 24.76 14.18
N GLU A 176 -5.51 25.92 13.78
CA GLU A 176 -4.77 26.92 13.01
C GLU A 176 -3.53 27.46 13.75
N ASN A 177 -3.45 27.29 15.08
CA ASN A 177 -2.28 27.66 15.89
C ASN A 177 -1.23 26.55 15.99
N ALA A 178 -1.48 25.36 15.43
CA ALA A 178 -0.49 24.29 15.38
C ALA A 178 0.67 24.65 14.44
N ALA A 179 1.84 24.05 14.67
CA ALA A 179 3.00 24.24 13.83
C ALA A 179 2.71 23.83 12.37
N GLU A 180 3.00 24.72 11.43
CA GLU A 180 2.86 24.45 9.99
C GLU A 180 3.81 23.32 9.57
N VAL A 181 3.30 22.40 8.75
CA VAL A 181 4.10 21.31 8.17
C VAL A 181 4.64 21.75 6.82
N THR A 182 5.96 21.77 6.66
CA THR A 182 6.62 22.16 5.41
C THR A 182 6.77 20.95 4.49
N VAL A 183 6.29 21.04 3.24
CA VAL A 183 6.29 19.96 2.26
C VAL A 183 6.87 20.44 0.92
N LYS A 184 7.80 19.68 0.35
CA LYS A 184 8.35 19.95 -0.98
C LYS A 184 7.52 19.23 -2.03
N CYS A 185 6.98 19.99 -2.97
CA CYS A 185 6.25 19.49 -4.14
C CYS A 185 6.94 19.97 -5.42
N LEU A 186 6.51 19.46 -6.56
CA LEU A 186 6.93 19.94 -7.87
C LEU A 186 5.78 20.73 -8.49
N ASN A 187 6.09 21.80 -9.22
CA ASN A 187 5.07 22.57 -9.94
C ASN A 187 4.27 21.72 -10.94
N CYS A 188 4.84 20.61 -11.43
CA CYS A 188 4.17 19.67 -12.32
C CYS A 188 3.36 18.59 -11.61
N ASP A 189 3.38 18.51 -10.27
CA ASP A 189 2.54 17.56 -9.53
C ASP A 189 1.06 17.90 -9.75
N THR A 190 0.23 16.87 -9.95
CA THR A 190 -1.23 17.03 -9.92
C THR A 190 -1.71 17.35 -8.52
N ILE A 191 -2.93 17.84 -8.38
CA ILE A 191 -3.49 18.19 -7.07
C ILE A 191 -3.60 16.95 -6.18
N THR A 192 -4.00 15.80 -6.72
CA THR A 192 -4.00 14.53 -5.97
C THR A 192 -2.61 14.15 -5.46
N GLN A 193 -1.56 14.25 -6.29
CA GLN A 193 -0.18 13.98 -5.86
C GLN A 193 0.28 14.94 -4.76
N VAL A 194 -0.10 16.21 -4.83
CA VAL A 194 0.19 17.19 -3.77
C VAL A 194 -0.52 16.82 -2.48
N LYS A 195 -1.80 16.44 -2.55
CA LYS A 195 -2.58 15.98 -1.38
C LYS A 195 -1.93 14.76 -0.73
N GLU A 196 -1.45 13.80 -1.51
CA GLU A 196 -0.72 12.62 -1.02
C GLU A 196 0.54 13.02 -0.24
N LYS A 197 1.38 13.88 -0.82
CA LYS A 197 2.61 14.39 -0.18
C LYS A 197 2.30 15.13 1.12
N LEU A 198 1.23 15.93 1.14
CA LEU A 198 0.78 16.64 2.35
C LEU A 198 0.29 15.67 3.42
N LEU A 199 -0.54 14.68 3.06
CA LEU A 199 -1.03 13.67 4.00
C LEU A 199 0.12 12.83 4.59
N ASP A 200 1.13 12.49 3.79
CA ASP A 200 2.32 11.79 4.30
C ASP A 200 3.09 12.59 5.34
N ALA A 201 3.20 13.90 5.14
CA ALA A 201 3.91 14.78 6.05
C ALA A 201 3.10 15.06 7.33
N VAL A 202 1.81 15.37 7.19
CA VAL A 202 0.90 15.67 8.31
C VAL A 202 0.67 14.43 9.18
N PHE A 203 0.53 13.25 8.56
CA PHE A 203 0.22 11.99 9.26
C PHE A 203 1.41 11.01 9.32
N LYS A 204 2.65 11.52 9.34
CA LYS A 204 3.88 10.71 9.33
C LYS A 204 3.90 9.59 10.39
N GLY A 205 3.33 9.84 11.57
CA GLY A 205 3.25 8.87 12.68
C GLY A 205 2.02 7.96 12.67
N THR A 206 1.08 8.17 11.75
CA THR A 206 -0.19 7.42 11.69
C THR A 206 -0.11 6.31 10.64
N PRO A 207 -0.54 5.08 10.94
CA PRO A 207 -0.66 4.01 9.94
C PRO A 207 -1.51 4.45 8.75
N TYR A 208 -1.10 4.11 7.52
CA TYR A 208 -1.79 4.52 6.29
C TYR A 208 -3.29 4.19 6.29
N SER A 209 -3.70 3.04 6.85
CA SER A 209 -5.10 2.62 6.91
C SER A 209 -5.99 3.48 7.83
N GLN A 210 -5.41 4.29 8.70
CA GLN A 210 -6.11 5.18 9.63
C GLN A 210 -6.08 6.65 9.18
N ARG A 211 -5.40 6.95 8.06
CA ARG A 211 -5.33 8.31 7.52
C ARG A 211 -6.58 8.62 6.70
N PRO A 212 -6.97 9.91 6.59
CA PRO A 212 -7.98 10.34 5.62
C PRO A 212 -7.61 9.88 4.20
N LYS A 213 -8.61 9.53 3.39
CA LYS A 213 -8.37 9.23 1.97
C LYS A 213 -8.20 10.52 1.20
N VAL A 214 -7.35 10.50 0.17
CA VAL A 214 -7.06 11.68 -0.66
C VAL A 214 -8.33 12.24 -1.33
N GLY A 215 -9.26 11.36 -1.72
CA GLY A 215 -10.54 11.74 -2.30
C GLY A 215 -11.51 12.41 -1.33
N ASP A 216 -11.31 12.23 -0.02
CA ASP A 216 -12.17 12.80 1.03
C ASP A 216 -11.64 14.15 1.54
N MET A 217 -10.62 14.70 0.88
CA MET A 217 -9.97 15.95 1.29
C MET A 217 -9.88 16.95 0.13
N ASP A 218 -10.23 18.18 0.44
CA ASP A 218 -10.02 19.36 -0.41
C ASP A 218 -8.67 20.02 -0.09
N LEU A 219 -7.97 20.47 -1.13
CA LEU A 219 -6.76 21.28 -0.99
C LEU A 219 -7.12 22.75 -1.14
N GLU A 220 -7.09 23.50 -0.03
CA GLU A 220 -7.31 24.94 -0.04
C GLU A 220 -5.96 25.68 -0.14
N TRP A 221 -5.81 26.50 -1.17
CA TRP A 221 -4.72 27.46 -1.29
C TRP A 221 -5.15 28.82 -0.71
N ARG A 222 -4.39 29.33 0.27
CA ARG A 222 -4.65 30.63 0.92
C ARG A 222 -3.79 31.72 0.29
N GLN A 223 -4.38 32.59 -0.53
CA GLN A 223 -3.70 33.74 -1.14
C GLN A 223 -3.96 35.01 -0.31
N GLY A 224 -3.06 35.31 0.63
CA GLY A 224 -3.22 36.44 1.55
C GLY A 224 -4.32 36.22 2.60
N ARG A 225 -4.85 37.29 3.20
CA ARG A 225 -5.83 37.21 4.29
C ARG A 225 -7.27 36.89 3.85
N MET A 226 -7.62 37.09 2.59
CA MET A 226 -9.03 37.10 2.15
C MET A 226 -9.37 36.13 1.01
N ALA A 227 -8.40 35.61 0.25
CA ALA A 227 -8.69 34.69 -0.85
C ALA A 227 -8.32 33.26 -0.48
N ARG A 228 -9.31 32.36 -0.56
CA ARG A 228 -9.13 30.91 -0.45
C ARG A 228 -9.64 30.28 -1.74
N ILE A 229 -8.83 29.42 -2.36
CA ILE A 229 -9.17 28.74 -3.61
C ILE A 229 -9.04 27.24 -3.37
N ILE A 230 -10.08 26.47 -3.67
CA ILE A 230 -10.01 25.01 -3.66
C ILE A 230 -9.36 24.57 -4.97
N LEU A 231 -8.28 23.81 -4.87
CA LEU A 231 -7.59 23.22 -6.00
C LEU A 231 -8.09 21.79 -6.22
N GLN A 232 -8.30 21.40 -7.47
CA GLN A 232 -8.77 20.06 -7.85
C GLN A 232 -8.05 19.60 -9.11
N ASP A 233 -7.95 18.29 -9.33
CA ASP A 233 -7.36 17.74 -10.56
C ASP A 233 -8.16 18.13 -11.81
N GLU A 234 -9.47 18.33 -11.66
CA GLU A 234 -10.37 18.80 -12.70
C GLU A 234 -11.35 19.83 -12.13
N ASP A 235 -11.50 20.96 -12.81
CA ASP A 235 -12.49 21.99 -12.50
C ASP A 235 -12.85 22.78 -13.78
N ILE A 236 -13.60 23.88 -13.61
CA ILE A 236 -14.00 24.75 -14.74
C ILE A 236 -12.82 25.42 -15.47
N THR A 237 -11.63 25.43 -14.86
CA THR A 237 -10.43 26.04 -15.44
C THR A 237 -9.57 25.02 -16.20
N THR A 238 -9.91 23.73 -16.13
CA THR A 238 -9.15 22.65 -16.74
C THR A 238 -9.01 22.82 -18.25
N LYS A 239 -7.77 22.69 -18.73
CA LYS A 239 -7.46 22.85 -20.14
C LYS A 239 -7.85 21.60 -20.94
N ILE A 240 -8.57 21.83 -22.03
CA ILE A 240 -8.94 20.82 -23.02
C ILE A 240 -8.23 21.17 -24.33
N ASP A 241 -7.47 20.22 -24.87
CA ASP A 241 -6.74 20.34 -26.13
C ASP A 241 -7.01 19.11 -27.00
N ASN A 242 -7.65 19.31 -28.17
CA ASN A 242 -8.00 18.24 -29.10
C ASN A 242 -8.67 17.01 -28.43
N ASP A 243 -9.72 17.25 -27.65
CA ASP A 243 -10.47 16.26 -26.84
C ASP A 243 -9.70 15.64 -25.66
N TRP A 244 -8.43 16.02 -25.45
CA TRP A 244 -7.67 15.63 -24.27
C TRP A 244 -7.86 16.63 -23.14
N LYS A 245 -8.29 16.12 -21.98
CA LYS A 245 -8.34 16.88 -20.74
C LYS A 245 -7.02 16.72 -19.99
N ARG A 246 -6.33 17.83 -19.73
CA ARG A 246 -5.08 17.82 -18.96
C ARG A 246 -5.36 18.01 -17.48
N LEU A 247 -4.93 17.07 -16.63
CA LEU A 247 -5.05 17.23 -15.18
C LEU A 247 -4.38 18.52 -14.70
N ASN A 248 -5.07 19.22 -13.80
CA ASN A 248 -4.57 20.45 -13.20
C ASN A 248 -3.39 20.14 -12.27
N THR A 249 -2.37 21.00 -12.33
CA THR A 249 -1.15 20.91 -11.52
C THR A 249 -0.96 22.18 -10.69
N LEU A 250 0.03 22.21 -9.78
CA LEU A 250 0.39 23.46 -9.11
C LEU A 250 0.75 24.59 -10.10
N ALA A 251 1.39 24.25 -11.22
CA ALA A 251 1.72 25.20 -12.29
C ALA A 251 0.48 25.71 -13.01
N HIS A 252 -0.57 24.89 -13.17
CA HIS A 252 -1.84 25.31 -13.78
C HIS A 252 -2.47 26.48 -13.01
N TYR A 253 -2.53 26.36 -11.68
CA TYR A 253 -3.04 27.39 -10.79
C TYR A 253 -2.03 28.51 -10.50
N GLN A 254 -0.85 28.46 -11.11
CA GLN A 254 0.24 29.42 -10.88
C GLN A 254 0.60 29.54 -9.39
N VAL A 255 0.59 28.41 -8.67
CA VAL A 255 1.00 28.37 -7.26
C VAL A 255 2.50 28.70 -7.20
N THR A 256 2.80 29.95 -6.88
CA THR A 256 4.16 30.43 -6.65
C THR A 256 4.43 30.52 -5.16
N ALA A 257 5.68 30.25 -4.75
CA ALA A 257 6.23 30.78 -3.51
C ALA A 257 6.12 32.30 -3.58
N VAL A 258 5.05 32.88 -3.03
CA VAL A 258 4.80 34.32 -3.16
C VAL A 258 5.79 35.05 -2.26
N ALA A 259 6.81 35.69 -2.86
CA ALA A 259 7.56 36.72 -2.20
C ALA A 259 6.60 37.90 -2.08
N SER A 260 5.77 37.95 -1.03
CA SER A 260 4.89 39.10 -0.83
C SER A 260 5.75 40.36 -0.74
N PRO A 261 5.57 41.37 -1.61
CA PRO A 261 6.35 42.61 -1.56
C PRO A 261 5.93 43.54 -0.42
N HIS A 262 5.05 43.10 0.48
CA HIS A 262 4.59 43.89 1.63
C HIS A 262 4.85 43.15 2.93
N PRO A 263 5.70 43.70 3.83
CA PRO A 263 5.83 43.17 5.17
C PRO A 263 4.46 43.27 5.86
N LEU A 264 3.98 42.14 6.36
CA LEU A 264 2.84 42.12 7.28
C LEU A 264 3.21 42.99 8.50
N PRO A 265 2.42 44.03 8.87
CA PRO A 265 2.68 44.76 10.09
C PRO A 265 2.43 43.80 11.27
N GLY A 266 3.48 43.48 12.03
CA GLY A 266 3.37 42.71 13.28
C GLY A 266 4.36 41.55 13.47
N TYR A 267 5.14 41.15 12.46
CA TYR A 267 6.18 40.13 12.61
C TYR A 267 7.59 40.74 12.53
N TYR A 268 8.13 41.18 13.67
CA TYR A 268 9.57 41.39 13.81
C TYR A 268 10.24 40.03 14.02
N GLY A 269 10.44 39.29 12.93
CA GLY A 269 11.16 38.03 12.91
C GLY A 269 11.69 37.76 11.50
N ASN A 270 13.00 37.90 11.33
CA ASN A 270 13.74 37.65 10.09
C ASN A 270 13.40 36.28 9.48
N THR A 271 12.52 36.23 8.47
CA THR A 271 12.53 35.19 7.42
C THR A 271 11.94 35.77 6.13
N SER A 272 12.82 36.19 5.22
CA SER A 272 12.51 36.65 3.86
C SER A 272 12.20 35.51 2.90
N THR A 273 11.54 34.44 3.38
CA THR A 273 11.14 33.31 2.54
C THR A 273 9.68 33.49 2.09
N PRO A 274 9.43 33.49 0.78
CA PRO A 274 8.10 33.40 0.20
C PRO A 274 7.30 32.23 0.80
N ARG A 275 6.11 32.49 1.37
CA ARG A 275 5.27 31.42 1.96
C ARG A 275 4.10 31.07 1.05
N CYS A 276 3.86 29.77 0.87
CA CYS A 276 2.66 29.20 0.23
C CYS A 276 1.78 28.47 1.27
N PRO A 277 0.89 29.15 1.99
CA PRO A 277 0.02 28.48 2.95
C PRO A 277 -1.07 27.67 2.22
N VAL A 278 -1.23 26.41 2.62
CA VAL A 278 -2.27 25.49 2.16
C VAL A 278 -2.97 24.82 3.35
N THR A 279 -4.21 24.38 3.17
CA THR A 279 -4.96 23.64 4.19
C THR A 279 -5.61 22.43 3.54
N MET A 280 -5.53 21.28 4.21
CA MET A 280 -6.28 20.08 3.85
C MET A 280 -7.59 20.09 4.65
N ALA A 281 -8.73 20.30 4.01
CA ALA A 281 -10.03 20.37 4.68
C ALA A 281 -10.94 19.20 4.25
N THR A 282 -11.83 18.75 5.13
CA THR A 282 -12.92 17.86 4.71
C THR A 282 -13.95 18.67 3.94
N PRO A 283 -14.50 18.15 2.82
CA PRO A 283 -15.53 18.84 2.06
C PRO A 283 -16.69 19.23 2.96
N GLN A 284 -17.08 20.51 2.95
CA GLN A 284 -18.31 20.92 3.62
C GLN A 284 -19.47 20.15 2.96
N LYS A 285 -20.12 19.26 3.71
CA LYS A 285 -21.39 18.68 3.27
C LYS A 285 -22.35 19.84 3.05
N VAL A 286 -22.66 20.12 1.78
CA VAL A 286 -23.77 20.98 1.42
C VAL A 286 -25.02 20.27 1.94
N THR A 287 -25.49 20.65 3.12
CA THR A 287 -26.87 20.40 3.54
C THR A 287 -27.75 21.11 2.53
N ARG A 288 -28.39 20.33 1.65
CA ARG A 288 -29.51 20.80 0.84
C ARG A 288 -30.68 21.18 1.74
#